data_AF-A0A2V9CVE2-F1
#
_entry.id   AF-A0A2V9CVE2-F1
#
_cell.length_a   1.000
_cell.length_b   1.000
_cell.length_c   1.000
_cell.angle_alpha   90.00
_cell.angle_beta   90.00
_cell.angle_gamma   90.00
#
_symmetry.space_group_name_H-M   'P 1'
#
loop_
_entity.id
_entity.type
_entity.pdbx_description
1 polymer ?
#
loop_
_entity_poly.entity_id
_entity_poly.type
_entity_poly.pdbx_seq_one_letter_code
_entity_poly.pdbx_strand_id
1 'polypeptide(L)'
;MTDSETSPPRPLEIHGTLQLESAAVEARLRKIEEKLEERNGKGALTWILDVLKTLLPSIVLAILGFALKDTVDQALREREIQLAAVKEMETLVPDLQKTDLVRADAQAKAAQLAAFGRYSVPFFVNILEVGNQNAGVGAEDGLRMVARSEPQVVCSALQIVIKNRTGLFRWQTHLSALEILGQASCTKACRDVASFRDTMSSVNNYQKWVPSPPMQTEYDKVAKQASDTFEQLNRVAPGDCK
;
A
#
# COMPACT_ATOMS: atom_id res chain seq x y z
N MET A 1 -56.39 -6.78 10.73
CA MET A 1 -56.41 -7.50 9.44
C MET A 1 -55.34 -6.90 8.54
N THR A 2 -54.16 -7.52 8.52
CA THR A 2 -53.32 -7.85 7.36
C THR A 2 -51.95 -8.25 7.89
N ASP A 3 -51.79 -9.56 8.03
CA ASP A 3 -50.51 -10.22 8.27
C ASP A 3 -49.60 -10.03 7.05
N SER A 4 -48.31 -9.81 7.27
CA SER A 4 -47.28 -9.93 6.24
C SER A 4 -46.06 -10.61 6.83
N GLU A 5 -46.10 -11.91 6.67
CA GLU A 5 -45.05 -12.91 6.87
C GLU A 5 -43.82 -12.54 6.01
N THR A 6 -42.67 -12.27 6.64
CA THR A 6 -41.40 -12.07 5.93
C THR A 6 -40.45 -13.20 6.33
N SER A 7 -40.23 -14.11 5.39
CA SER A 7 -39.45 -15.34 5.50
C SER A 7 -37.95 -15.06 5.69
N PRO A 8 -37.22 -15.84 6.52
CA PRO A 8 -35.77 -15.72 6.66
C PRO A 8 -35.02 -16.36 5.48
N PRO A 9 -33.80 -15.88 5.15
CA PRO A 9 -33.03 -16.39 4.02
C PRO A 9 -32.52 -17.82 4.28
N ARG A 10 -32.74 -18.70 3.31
CA ARG A 10 -32.28 -20.10 3.32
C ARG A 10 -30.76 -20.16 3.12
N PRO A 11 -30.04 -21.04 3.84
CA PRO A 11 -28.64 -21.33 3.55
C PRO A 11 -28.53 -22.15 2.25
N LEU A 12 -27.60 -21.75 1.38
CA LEU A 12 -27.20 -22.52 0.20
C LEU A 12 -26.44 -23.78 0.65
N GLU A 13 -27.12 -24.93 0.62
CA GLU A 13 -26.48 -26.24 0.72
C GLU A 13 -25.71 -26.53 -0.57
N ILE A 14 -24.38 -26.51 -0.49
CA ILE A 14 -23.50 -27.09 -1.50
C ILE A 14 -23.42 -28.59 -1.21
N HIS A 15 -24.24 -29.39 -1.89
CA HIS A 15 -24.09 -30.85 -1.94
C HIS A 15 -22.83 -31.21 -2.75
N GLY A 16 -21.70 -31.31 -2.04
CA GLY A 16 -20.47 -31.91 -2.54
C GLY A 16 -20.37 -33.36 -2.07
N THR A 17 -20.53 -34.30 -2.99
CA THR A 17 -20.34 -35.74 -2.82
C THR A 17 -18.89 -36.08 -2.45
N LEU A 18 -18.59 -36.25 -1.15
CA LEU A 18 -17.34 -36.81 -0.64
C LEU A 18 -17.65 -37.72 0.56
N GLN A 19 -18.44 -38.78 0.35
CA GLN A 19 -18.79 -39.74 1.40
C GLN A 19 -18.56 -41.21 1.00
N LEU A 20 -17.92 -41.49 -0.14
CA LEU A 20 -17.82 -42.87 -0.64
C LEU A 20 -16.42 -43.51 -0.60
N GLU A 21 -15.41 -42.86 -0.03
CA GLU A 21 -14.07 -43.48 0.14
C GLU A 21 -13.59 -43.60 1.59
N SER A 22 -14.29 -43.07 2.60
CA SER A 22 -13.81 -43.17 4.00
C SER A 22 -13.79 -44.62 4.49
N ALA A 23 -14.86 -45.39 4.24
CA ALA A 23 -14.93 -46.79 4.66
C ALA A 23 -13.93 -47.70 3.92
N ALA A 24 -13.66 -47.42 2.64
CA ALA A 24 -12.68 -48.16 1.85
C ALA A 24 -11.23 -47.84 2.28
N VAL A 25 -10.98 -46.59 2.67
CA VAL A 25 -9.69 -46.13 3.19
C VAL A 25 -9.46 -46.65 4.61
N GLU A 26 -10.48 -46.65 5.47
CA GLU A 26 -10.40 -47.20 6.83
C GLU A 26 -10.16 -48.71 6.84
N ALA A 27 -10.82 -49.45 5.94
CA ALA A 27 -10.57 -50.88 5.77
C ALA A 27 -9.14 -51.18 5.28
N ARG A 28 -8.56 -50.28 4.47
CA ARG A 28 -7.16 -50.37 4.01
C ARG A 28 -6.18 -50.02 5.12
N LEU A 29 -6.48 -49.03 5.96
CA LEU A 29 -5.65 -48.68 7.12
C LEU A 29 -5.58 -49.82 8.12
N ARG A 30 -6.72 -50.44 8.48
CA ARG A 30 -6.74 -51.58 9.41
C ARG A 30 -5.91 -52.77 8.90
N LYS A 31 -5.99 -53.05 7.60
CA LYS A 31 -5.22 -54.13 6.97
C LYS A 31 -3.71 -53.84 6.90
N ILE A 32 -3.33 -52.56 6.94
CA ILE A 32 -1.93 -52.13 7.01
C ILE A 32 -1.45 -52.21 8.46
N GLU A 33 -2.29 -51.88 9.43
CA GLU A 33 -1.98 -51.90 10.86
C GLU A 33 -1.80 -53.35 11.38
N GLU A 34 -2.68 -54.27 10.98
CA GLU A 34 -2.56 -55.71 11.31
C GLU A 34 -1.29 -56.33 10.69
N LYS A 35 -0.90 -55.89 9.48
CA LYS A 35 0.38 -56.31 8.85
C LYS A 35 1.61 -55.66 9.45
N LEU A 36 1.45 -54.56 10.19
CA LEU A 36 2.55 -53.84 10.84
C LEU A 36 2.93 -54.50 12.18
N GLU A 37 1.95 -55.00 12.92
CA GLU A 37 2.19 -55.67 14.22
C GLU A 37 2.88 -57.03 14.08
N GLU A 38 2.62 -57.78 13.00
CA GLU A 38 3.19 -59.11 12.78
C GLU A 38 4.70 -59.09 12.42
N ARG A 39 5.27 -57.91 12.12
CA ARG A 39 6.60 -57.80 11.51
C ARG A 39 7.51 -56.80 12.22
N ASN A 40 7.49 -56.78 13.55
CA ASN A 40 8.28 -55.83 14.32
C ASN A 40 9.74 -56.31 14.51
N GLY A 41 10.67 -55.62 13.85
CA GLY A 41 12.12 -55.83 14.02
C GLY A 41 12.92 -55.48 12.77
N LYS A 42 13.39 -54.23 12.68
CA LYS A 42 14.30 -53.68 11.64
C LYS A 42 13.78 -53.57 10.19
N GLY A 43 12.77 -54.35 9.77
CA GLY A 43 12.18 -54.26 8.42
C GLY A 43 11.15 -53.14 8.21
N ALA A 44 10.51 -52.65 9.28
CA ALA A 44 9.47 -51.62 9.21
C ALA A 44 10.02 -50.25 8.77
N LEU A 45 11.22 -49.87 9.24
CA LEU A 45 11.87 -48.61 8.87
C LEU A 45 12.26 -48.56 7.38
N THR A 46 12.72 -49.68 6.81
CA THR A 46 13.04 -49.78 5.38
C THR A 46 11.79 -49.75 4.50
N TRP A 47 10.69 -50.35 4.97
CA TRP A 47 9.42 -50.33 4.24
C TRP A 47 8.75 -48.95 4.27
N ILE A 48 8.78 -48.26 5.42
CA ILE A 48 8.28 -46.87 5.52
C ILE A 48 9.07 -45.94 4.57
N LEU A 49 10.38 -46.15 4.42
CA LEU A 49 11.21 -45.41 3.46
C LEU A 49 10.84 -45.68 2.00
N ASP A 50 10.52 -46.93 1.63
CA ASP A 50 10.09 -47.28 0.27
C ASP A 50 8.66 -46.80 -0.04
N VAL A 51 7.75 -46.87 0.93
CA VAL A 51 6.40 -46.30 0.82
C VAL A 51 6.46 -44.77 0.68
N LEU A 52 7.32 -44.11 1.46
CA LEU A 52 7.53 -42.66 1.38
C LEU A 52 8.13 -42.25 0.03
N LYS A 53 9.05 -43.04 -0.56
CA LYS A 53 9.55 -42.81 -1.93
C LYS A 53 8.47 -42.92 -3.00
N THR A 54 7.46 -43.76 -2.77
CA THR A 54 6.37 -43.98 -3.73
C THR A 54 5.28 -42.90 -3.60
N LEU A 55 5.11 -42.34 -2.40
CA LEU A 55 4.19 -41.23 -2.10
C LEU A 55 4.81 -39.84 -2.32
N LEU A 56 6.14 -39.75 -2.37
CA LEU A 56 6.91 -38.53 -2.60
C LEU A 56 6.42 -37.73 -3.83
N PRO A 57 6.11 -38.34 -4.99
CA PRO A 57 5.59 -37.60 -6.14
C PRO A 57 4.23 -36.95 -5.85
N SER A 58 3.32 -37.66 -5.17
CA SER A 58 1.99 -37.12 -4.80
C SER A 58 2.10 -36.04 -3.72
N ILE A 59 2.99 -36.21 -2.74
CA ILE A 59 3.23 -35.21 -1.70
C ILE A 59 3.87 -33.96 -2.31
N VAL A 60 4.83 -34.12 -3.23
CA VAL A 60 5.46 -33.00 -3.94
C VAL A 60 4.46 -32.27 -4.82
N LEU A 61 3.58 -32.98 -5.54
CA LEU A 61 2.49 -32.37 -6.31
C LEU A 61 1.47 -31.63 -5.43
N ALA A 62 1.14 -32.18 -4.25
CA ALA A 62 0.26 -31.52 -3.29
C ALA A 62 0.91 -30.26 -2.71
N ILE A 63 2.20 -30.31 -2.36
CA ILE A 63 2.95 -29.15 -1.86
C ILE A 63 3.09 -28.08 -2.95
N LEU A 64 3.41 -28.46 -4.19
CA LEU A 64 3.46 -27.54 -5.34
C LEU A 64 2.08 -26.94 -5.62
N GLY A 65 1.01 -27.74 -5.58
CA GLY A 65 -0.36 -27.27 -5.73
C GLY A 65 -0.77 -26.29 -4.62
N PHE A 66 -0.36 -26.55 -3.37
CA PHE A 66 -0.64 -25.68 -2.24
C PHE A 66 0.18 -24.38 -2.30
N ALA A 67 1.47 -24.46 -2.64
CA ALA A 67 2.34 -23.30 -2.78
C ALA A 67 1.91 -22.39 -3.95
N LEU A 68 1.45 -22.98 -5.06
CA LEU A 68 0.87 -22.24 -6.19
C LEU A 68 -0.51 -21.65 -5.84
N LYS A 69 -1.33 -22.36 -5.06
CA LYS A 69 -2.63 -21.86 -4.63
C LYS A 69 -2.49 -20.68 -3.66
N ASP A 70 -1.62 -20.78 -2.66
CA ASP A 70 -1.39 -19.70 -1.71
C ASP A 70 -0.84 -18.44 -2.38
N THR A 71 0.06 -18.59 -3.36
CA THR A 71 0.59 -17.43 -4.12
C THR A 71 -0.47 -16.78 -5.02
N VAL A 72 -1.34 -17.58 -5.64
CA VAL A 72 -2.43 -17.05 -6.48
C VAL A 72 -3.54 -16.41 -5.63
N ASP A 73 -3.95 -17.05 -4.52
CA ASP A 73 -4.95 -16.49 -3.61
C ASP A 73 -4.42 -15.19 -2.96
N GLN A 74 -3.13 -15.10 -2.63
CA GLN A 74 -2.51 -13.88 -2.10
C GLN A 74 -2.48 -12.74 -3.13
N ALA A 75 -2.11 -13.02 -4.39
CA ALA A 75 -2.09 -12.02 -5.46
C ALA A 75 -3.51 -11.55 -5.87
N LEU A 76 -4.50 -12.44 -5.83
CA LEU A 76 -5.90 -12.09 -6.07
C LEU A 76 -6.45 -11.23 -4.94
N ARG A 77 -6.13 -11.56 -3.68
CA ARG A 77 -6.56 -10.78 -2.52
C ARG A 77 -5.94 -9.37 -2.51
N GLU A 78 -4.69 -9.22 -2.92
CA GLU A 78 -4.07 -7.90 -3.12
C GLU A 78 -4.79 -7.08 -4.19
N ARG A 79 -5.20 -7.70 -5.30
CA ARG A 79 -5.97 -7.01 -6.35
C ARG A 79 -7.39 -6.67 -5.93
N GLU A 80 -8.07 -7.54 -5.17
CA GLU A 80 -9.40 -7.26 -4.63
C GLU A 80 -9.37 -6.10 -3.64
N ILE A 81 -8.36 -6.04 -2.75
CA ILE A 81 -8.16 -4.92 -1.83
C ILE A 81 -7.89 -3.62 -2.61
N GLN A 82 -7.08 -3.68 -3.67
CA GLN A 82 -6.84 -2.52 -4.53
C GLN A 82 -8.13 -2.06 -5.23
N LEU A 83 -8.94 -2.96 -5.78
CA LEU A 83 -10.19 -2.62 -6.45
C LEU A 83 -11.23 -2.05 -5.48
N ALA A 84 -11.32 -2.61 -4.27
CA ALA A 84 -12.20 -2.09 -3.22
C ALA A 84 -11.75 -0.70 -2.76
N ALA A 85 -10.46 -0.50 -2.51
CA ALA A 85 -9.89 0.80 -2.15
C ALA A 85 -10.10 1.85 -3.26
N VAL A 86 -9.90 1.48 -4.53
CA VAL A 86 -10.15 2.37 -5.67
C VAL A 86 -11.61 2.76 -5.75
N LYS A 87 -12.55 1.82 -5.55
CA LYS A 87 -13.98 2.10 -5.60
C LYS A 87 -14.44 3.00 -4.44
N GLU A 88 -13.93 2.78 -3.24
CA GLU A 88 -14.23 3.67 -2.11
C GLU A 88 -13.60 5.06 -2.31
N MET A 89 -12.36 5.11 -2.81
CA MET A 89 -11.73 6.37 -3.25
C MET A 89 -12.59 7.09 -4.29
N GLU A 90 -13.08 6.40 -5.32
CA GLU A 90 -13.92 6.96 -6.39
C GLU A 90 -15.18 7.66 -5.84
N THR A 91 -15.74 7.18 -4.74
CA THR A 91 -16.89 7.86 -4.08
C THR A 91 -16.48 9.08 -3.26
N LEU A 92 -15.26 9.11 -2.72
CA LEU A 92 -14.73 10.19 -1.88
C LEU A 92 -13.98 11.27 -2.68
N VAL A 93 -13.48 10.95 -3.88
CA VAL A 93 -12.76 11.88 -4.77
C VAL A 93 -13.60 13.11 -5.13
N PRO A 94 -14.87 12.97 -5.57
CA PRO A 94 -15.67 14.13 -5.95
C PRO A 94 -15.91 15.07 -4.77
N ASP A 95 -16.05 14.52 -3.56
CA ASP A 95 -16.24 15.31 -2.35
C ASP A 95 -15.04 16.22 -2.05
N LEU A 96 -13.82 15.72 -2.23
CA LEU A 96 -12.60 16.51 -2.02
C LEU A 96 -12.35 17.54 -3.14
N GLN A 97 -13.00 17.38 -4.29
CA GLN A 97 -12.89 18.31 -5.43
C GLN A 97 -14.00 19.36 -5.46
N LYS A 98 -14.95 19.32 -4.52
CA LYS A 98 -16.01 20.32 -4.38
C LYS A 98 -15.43 21.71 -4.11
N THR A 99 -15.97 22.71 -4.80
CA THR A 99 -15.53 24.12 -4.68
C THR A 99 -15.91 24.77 -3.36
N ASP A 100 -16.91 24.25 -2.67
CA ASP A 100 -17.44 24.71 -1.38
C ASP A 100 -16.94 23.89 -0.18
N LEU A 101 -15.91 23.07 -0.37
CA LEU A 101 -15.38 22.21 0.67
C LEU A 101 -14.81 23.01 1.84
N VAL A 102 -15.36 22.80 3.03
CA VAL A 102 -14.83 23.38 4.27
C VAL A 102 -13.59 22.61 4.72
N ARG A 103 -12.60 23.32 5.28
CA ARG A 103 -11.33 22.72 5.73
C ARG A 103 -11.51 21.52 6.66
N ALA A 104 -12.45 21.59 7.61
CA ALA A 104 -12.70 20.49 8.55
C ALA A 104 -13.18 19.22 7.84
N ASP A 105 -14.04 19.37 6.83
CA ASP A 105 -14.53 18.25 6.02
C ASP A 105 -13.40 17.66 5.16
N ALA A 106 -12.55 18.52 4.57
CA ALA A 106 -11.37 18.09 3.82
C ALA A 106 -10.44 17.21 4.67
N GLN A 107 -10.19 17.60 5.92
CA GLN A 107 -9.37 16.85 6.86
C GLN A 107 -10.02 15.52 7.26
N ALA A 108 -11.32 15.51 7.55
CA ALA A 108 -12.04 14.29 7.90
C ALA A 108 -12.03 13.27 6.75
N LYS A 109 -12.24 13.73 5.51
CA LYS A 109 -12.17 12.89 4.31
C LYS A 109 -10.75 12.42 4.03
N ALA A 110 -9.75 13.28 4.20
CA ALA A 110 -8.36 12.87 4.10
C ALA A 110 -7.97 11.81 5.13
N ALA A 111 -8.50 11.89 6.36
CA ALA A 111 -8.27 10.87 7.38
C ALA A 111 -8.86 9.51 6.98
N GLN A 112 -10.07 9.49 6.42
CA GLN A 112 -10.69 8.27 5.87
C GLN A 112 -9.85 7.69 4.73
N LEU A 113 -9.37 8.55 3.82
CA LEU A 113 -8.55 8.11 2.70
C LEU A 113 -7.14 7.65 3.12
N ALA A 114 -6.57 8.25 4.15
CA ALA A 114 -5.29 7.84 4.70
C ALA A 114 -5.35 6.43 5.31
N ALA A 115 -6.53 5.93 5.67
CA ALA A 115 -6.72 4.55 6.13
C ALA A 115 -6.36 3.50 5.05
N PHE A 116 -6.38 3.88 3.77
CA PHE A 116 -5.90 3.01 2.67
C PHE A 116 -4.36 2.99 2.54
N GLY A 117 -3.62 3.70 3.40
CA GLY A 117 -2.18 3.64 3.47
C GLY A 117 -1.49 4.02 2.15
N ARG A 118 -0.53 3.22 1.70
CA ARG A 118 0.25 3.46 0.46
C ARG A 118 -0.57 3.76 -0.77
N TYR A 119 -1.76 3.18 -0.89
CA TYR A 119 -2.59 3.34 -2.09
C TYR A 119 -3.20 4.74 -2.20
N SER A 120 -3.28 5.47 -1.09
CA SER A 120 -3.78 6.85 -1.05
C SER A 120 -2.72 7.89 -1.41
N VAL A 121 -1.43 7.53 -1.40
CA VAL A 121 -0.32 8.48 -1.62
C VAL A 121 -0.39 9.15 -2.99
N PRO A 122 -0.54 8.43 -4.12
CA PRO A 122 -0.64 9.06 -5.43
C PRO A 122 -1.87 9.98 -5.54
N PHE A 123 -2.97 9.61 -4.87
CA PHE A 123 -4.18 10.40 -4.85
C PHE A 123 -3.98 11.74 -4.14
N PHE A 124 -3.36 11.74 -2.95
CA PHE A 124 -3.06 12.99 -2.25
C PHE A 124 -2.05 13.85 -3.00
N VAL A 125 -1.02 13.26 -3.62
CA VAL A 125 -0.07 14.01 -4.46
C VAL A 125 -0.81 14.68 -5.63
N ASN A 126 -1.77 14.00 -6.25
CA ASN A 126 -2.61 14.59 -7.28
C ASN A 126 -3.47 15.75 -6.74
N ILE A 127 -4.09 15.60 -5.56
CA ILE A 127 -4.84 16.72 -4.94
C ILE A 127 -3.93 17.91 -4.62
N LEU A 128 -2.70 17.69 -4.16
CA LEU A 128 -1.76 18.79 -3.95
C LEU A 128 -1.46 19.59 -5.23
N GLU A 129 -1.59 18.97 -6.39
CA GLU A 129 -1.37 19.62 -7.69
C GLU A 129 -2.63 20.28 -8.24
N VAL A 130 -3.75 19.55 -8.31
CA VAL A 130 -4.97 20.04 -9.00
C VAL A 130 -6.07 20.53 -8.05
N GLY A 131 -5.94 20.26 -6.75
CA GLY A 131 -6.95 20.61 -5.75
C GLY A 131 -7.01 22.11 -5.46
N ASN A 132 -8.15 22.54 -4.91
CA ASN A 132 -8.27 23.88 -4.34
C ASN A 132 -7.50 23.98 -3.00
N GLN A 133 -7.42 25.18 -2.41
CA GLN A 133 -6.65 25.41 -1.19
C GLN A 133 -7.06 24.50 -0.02
N ASN A 134 -8.36 24.28 0.20
CA ASN A 134 -8.85 23.45 1.30
C ASN A 134 -8.57 21.96 1.04
N ALA A 135 -8.76 21.52 -0.20
CA ALA A 135 -8.42 20.16 -0.63
C ALA A 135 -6.92 19.90 -0.50
N GLY A 136 -6.08 20.87 -0.88
CA GLY A 136 -4.62 20.81 -0.71
C GLY A 136 -4.22 20.61 0.75
N VAL A 137 -4.77 21.41 1.67
CA VAL A 137 -4.56 21.23 3.11
C VAL A 137 -4.99 19.84 3.58
N GLY A 138 -6.15 19.37 3.15
CA GLY A 138 -6.60 18.01 3.45
C GLY A 138 -5.62 16.95 2.94
N ALA A 139 -5.12 17.10 1.72
CA ALA A 139 -4.14 16.17 1.14
C ALA A 139 -2.79 16.18 1.86
N GLU A 140 -2.31 17.33 2.32
CA GLU A 140 -1.12 17.38 3.18
C GLU A 140 -1.34 16.61 4.47
N ASP A 141 -2.48 16.81 5.13
CA ASP A 141 -2.80 16.12 6.38
C ASP A 141 -2.94 14.61 6.16
N GLY A 142 -3.54 14.20 5.03
CA GLY A 142 -3.60 12.80 4.60
C GLY A 142 -2.21 12.21 4.40
N LEU A 143 -1.32 12.89 3.69
CA LEU A 143 0.08 12.45 3.50
C LEU A 143 0.84 12.37 4.82
N ARG A 144 0.65 13.34 5.73
CA ARG A 144 1.24 13.31 7.08
C ARG A 144 0.71 12.12 7.90
N MET A 145 -0.57 11.77 7.77
CA MET A 145 -1.14 10.59 8.42
C MET A 145 -0.52 9.31 7.87
N VAL A 146 -0.45 9.16 6.54
CA VAL A 146 0.16 7.98 5.90
C VAL A 146 1.65 7.90 6.22
N ALA A 147 2.36 9.03 6.33
CA ALA A 147 3.79 9.04 6.67
C ALA A 147 4.08 8.45 8.05
N ARG A 148 3.10 8.44 8.98
CA ARG A 148 3.28 7.84 10.31
C ARG A 148 3.30 6.31 10.29
N SER A 149 2.57 5.69 9.36
CA SER A 149 2.52 4.23 9.21
C SER A 149 3.43 3.71 8.12
N GLU A 150 3.55 4.45 7.01
CA GLU A 150 4.28 4.05 5.79
C GLU A 150 5.23 5.17 5.29
N PRO A 151 6.19 5.63 6.11
CA PRO A 151 7.04 6.77 5.79
C PRO A 151 7.81 6.62 4.48
N GLN A 152 8.34 5.42 4.20
CA GLN A 152 9.15 5.18 3.00
C GLN A 152 8.37 5.41 1.69
N VAL A 153 7.08 5.09 1.67
CA VAL A 153 6.23 5.28 0.49
C VAL A 153 5.99 6.77 0.25
N VAL A 154 5.63 7.50 1.31
CA VAL A 154 5.42 8.95 1.22
C VAL A 154 6.72 9.67 0.85
N CYS A 155 7.83 9.34 1.50
CA CYS A 155 9.14 9.93 1.19
C CYS A 155 9.51 9.72 -0.29
N SER A 156 9.35 8.50 -0.81
CA SER A 156 9.66 8.19 -2.22
C SER A 156 8.79 8.99 -3.20
N ALA A 157 7.48 9.07 -2.93
CA ALA A 157 6.56 9.83 -3.77
C ALA A 157 6.89 11.33 -3.77
N LEU A 158 7.14 11.93 -2.61
CA LEU A 158 7.48 13.36 -2.50
C LEU A 158 8.88 13.68 -3.03
N GLN A 159 9.82 12.73 -2.95
CA GLN A 159 11.12 12.84 -3.58
C GLN A 159 10.98 12.94 -5.12
N ILE A 160 10.06 12.19 -5.73
CA ILE A 160 9.76 12.31 -7.17
C ILE A 160 9.25 13.72 -7.50
N VAL A 161 8.39 14.29 -6.65
CA VAL A 161 7.87 15.65 -6.83
C VAL A 161 9.00 16.67 -6.90
N ILE A 162 9.90 16.71 -5.90
CA ILE A 162 11.00 17.69 -5.87
C ILE A 162 12.10 17.42 -6.91
N LYS A 163 12.21 16.20 -7.45
CA LYS A 163 13.16 15.88 -8.52
C LYS A 163 12.64 16.20 -9.90
N ASN A 164 11.33 16.35 -10.06
CA ASN A 164 10.74 16.62 -11.34
C ASN A 164 11.20 18.00 -11.85
N ARG A 165 11.58 18.04 -13.13
CA ARG A 165 12.06 19.23 -13.84
C ARG A 165 11.27 19.44 -15.13
N THR A 166 10.05 18.92 -15.21
CA THR A 166 9.22 18.98 -16.43
C THR A 166 8.17 20.08 -16.36
N GLY A 167 8.09 20.84 -15.26
CA GLY A 167 7.01 21.80 -15.06
C GLY A 167 5.68 21.14 -14.69
N LEU A 168 5.69 19.88 -14.24
CA LEU A 168 4.47 19.16 -13.89
C LEU A 168 3.84 19.67 -12.59
N PHE A 169 4.67 20.07 -11.62
CA PHE A 169 4.22 20.43 -10.29
C PHE A 169 4.25 21.94 -10.05
N ARG A 170 3.19 22.46 -9.43
CA ARG A 170 3.09 23.86 -8.98
C ARG A 170 4.00 24.13 -7.81
N TRP A 171 4.23 25.41 -7.53
CA TRP A 171 5.09 25.80 -6.43
C TRP A 171 4.55 25.38 -5.07
N GLN A 172 3.22 25.37 -4.89
CA GLN A 172 2.56 24.90 -3.67
C GLN A 172 2.87 23.42 -3.45
N THR A 173 2.80 22.61 -4.49
CA THR A 173 3.09 21.17 -4.43
C THR A 173 4.54 20.91 -4.05
N HIS A 174 5.50 21.68 -4.59
CA HIS A 174 6.89 21.63 -4.12
C HIS A 174 7.03 22.05 -2.66
N LEU A 175 6.34 23.11 -2.22
CA LEU A 175 6.38 23.59 -0.84
C LEU A 175 5.89 22.49 0.13
N SER A 176 4.70 21.94 -0.11
CA SER A 176 4.13 20.87 0.71
C SER A 176 5.01 19.62 0.71
N ALA A 177 5.57 19.25 -0.45
CA ALA A 177 6.49 18.11 -0.54
C ALA A 177 7.75 18.30 0.33
N LEU A 178 8.38 19.48 0.26
CA LEU A 178 9.56 19.80 1.07
C LEU A 178 9.23 19.78 2.56
N GLU A 179 8.09 20.35 2.96
CA GLU A 179 7.67 20.39 4.35
C GLU A 179 7.46 18.97 4.91
N ILE A 180 6.70 18.13 4.19
CA ILE A 180 6.40 16.76 4.63
C ILE A 180 7.67 15.90 4.62
N LEU A 181 8.57 16.06 3.63
CA LEU A 181 9.86 15.35 3.61
C LEU A 181 10.69 15.65 4.88
N GLY A 182 10.68 16.90 5.33
CA GLY A 182 11.34 17.31 6.58
C GLY A 182 10.66 16.71 7.80
N GLN A 183 9.34 16.89 7.94
CA GLN A 183 8.55 16.39 9.07
C GLN A 183 8.62 14.87 9.22
N ALA A 184 8.58 14.12 8.10
CA ALA A 184 8.71 12.67 8.09
C ALA A 184 10.16 12.17 8.19
N SER A 185 11.14 13.08 8.34
CA SER A 185 12.58 12.77 8.45
C SER A 185 13.09 11.86 7.33
N CYS A 186 12.73 12.18 6.08
CA CYS A 186 13.09 11.42 4.89
C CYS A 186 14.58 11.57 4.53
N THR A 187 15.50 10.98 5.30
CA THR A 187 16.96 11.18 5.12
C THR A 187 17.48 10.81 3.74
N LYS A 188 16.91 9.77 3.10
CA LYS A 188 17.24 9.36 1.72
C LYS A 188 16.96 10.44 0.67
N ALA A 189 16.08 11.39 0.96
CA ALA A 189 15.79 12.50 0.07
C ALA A 189 16.76 13.68 0.26
N CYS A 190 17.67 13.64 1.24
CA CYS A 190 18.49 14.79 1.60
C CYS A 190 19.33 15.34 0.44
N ARG A 191 19.99 14.47 -0.32
CA ARG A 191 20.74 14.87 -1.52
C ARG A 191 19.85 15.52 -2.58
N ASP A 192 18.63 15.01 -2.78
CA ASP A 192 17.70 15.59 -3.74
C ASP A 192 17.14 16.93 -3.26
N VAL A 193 16.93 17.11 -1.95
CA VAL A 193 16.57 18.41 -1.35
C VAL A 193 17.72 19.41 -1.50
N ALA A 194 18.97 18.99 -1.26
CA ALA A 194 20.15 19.83 -1.49
C ALA A 194 20.25 20.27 -2.95
N SER A 195 20.12 19.32 -3.88
CA SER A 195 20.10 19.59 -5.32
C SER A 195 18.97 20.55 -5.71
N PHE A 196 17.78 20.37 -5.14
CA PHE A 196 16.66 21.30 -5.34
C PHE A 196 17.00 22.70 -4.85
N ARG A 197 17.48 22.86 -3.61
CA ARG A 197 17.88 24.15 -3.03
C ARG A 197 18.92 24.86 -3.91
N ASP A 198 19.94 24.13 -4.34
CA ASP A 198 21.09 24.72 -5.06
C ASP A 198 20.72 25.07 -6.51
N THR A 199 19.94 24.22 -7.18
CA THR A 199 19.50 24.43 -8.56
C THR A 199 18.42 25.52 -8.65
N MET A 200 17.53 25.59 -7.67
CA MET A 200 16.45 26.58 -7.59
C MET A 200 16.87 27.83 -6.82
N SER A 201 18.14 28.24 -6.90
CA SER A 201 18.73 29.33 -6.12
C SER A 201 18.24 30.74 -6.49
N SER A 202 17.41 30.89 -7.52
CA SER A 202 16.75 32.16 -7.86
C SER A 202 15.35 31.92 -8.44
N VAL A 203 14.47 32.91 -8.30
CA VAL A 203 13.13 32.91 -8.91
C VAL A 203 13.21 32.68 -10.43
N ASN A 204 14.20 33.28 -11.09
CA ASN A 204 14.41 33.17 -12.54
C ASN A 204 14.79 31.76 -12.99
N ASN A 205 15.49 31.00 -12.14
CA ASN A 205 15.77 29.60 -12.41
C ASN A 205 14.55 28.74 -12.06
N TYR A 206 13.91 29.00 -10.93
CA TYR A 206 12.78 28.21 -10.46
C TYR A 206 11.57 28.27 -11.40
N GLN A 207 11.25 29.44 -11.96
CA GLN A 207 10.13 29.61 -12.89
C GLN A 207 10.22 28.76 -14.16
N LYS A 208 11.42 28.26 -14.52
CA LYS A 208 11.61 27.35 -15.68
C LYS A 208 11.02 25.96 -15.44
N TRP A 209 10.74 25.61 -14.18
CA TRP A 209 10.43 24.25 -13.75
C TRP A 209 9.07 24.12 -13.09
N VAL A 210 8.26 25.17 -13.16
CA VAL A 210 6.90 25.24 -12.61
C VAL A 210 5.94 25.77 -13.67
N PRO A 211 4.69 25.28 -13.72
CA PRO A 211 3.75 25.62 -14.79
C PRO A 211 3.25 27.06 -14.71
N SER A 212 3.16 27.62 -13.50
CA SER A 212 2.82 29.03 -13.25
C SER A 212 3.98 29.70 -12.53
N PRO A 213 4.55 30.80 -13.08
CA PRO A 213 5.64 31.53 -12.44
C PRO A 213 5.21 32.02 -11.04
N PRO A 214 5.96 31.68 -9.98
CA PRO A 214 5.66 32.14 -8.64
C PRO A 214 6.04 33.61 -8.50
N MET A 215 5.31 34.34 -7.66
CA MET A 215 5.74 35.65 -7.19
C MET A 215 7.03 35.51 -6.35
N GLN A 216 7.80 36.59 -6.22
CA GLN A 216 9.02 36.58 -5.40
C GLN A 216 8.75 36.07 -3.98
N THR A 217 7.65 36.50 -3.36
CA THR A 217 7.25 36.08 -2.00
C THR A 217 6.87 34.60 -1.90
N GLU A 218 6.40 33.99 -2.98
CA GLU A 218 6.08 32.55 -3.05
C GLU A 218 7.35 31.73 -3.24
N TYR A 219 8.24 32.21 -4.12
CA TYR A 219 9.58 31.64 -4.27
C TYR A 219 10.35 31.67 -2.95
N ASP A 220 10.34 32.79 -2.23
CA ASP A 220 11.06 32.94 -0.96
C ASP A 220 10.60 31.90 0.08
N LYS A 221 9.30 31.56 0.09
CA LYS A 221 8.75 30.49 0.94
C LYS A 221 9.32 29.12 0.56
N VAL A 222 9.33 28.79 -0.73
CA VAL A 222 9.86 27.52 -1.22
C VAL A 222 11.36 27.40 -0.95
N ALA A 223 12.13 28.47 -1.23
CA ALA A 223 13.57 28.50 -1.01
C ALA A 223 13.93 28.38 0.48
N LYS A 224 13.19 29.08 1.34
CA LYS A 224 13.32 28.94 2.79
C LYS A 224 12.99 27.51 3.24
N GLN A 225 11.84 26.97 2.82
CA GLN A 225 11.45 25.61 3.19
C GLN A 225 12.45 24.56 2.70
N ALA A 226 13.02 24.70 1.50
CA ALA A 226 14.06 23.80 1.01
C ALA A 226 15.31 23.82 1.90
N SER A 227 15.70 25.01 2.38
CA SER A 227 16.82 25.18 3.30
C SER A 227 16.53 24.58 4.67
N ASP A 228 15.36 24.88 5.25
CA ASP A 228 14.92 24.36 6.55
C ASP A 228 14.81 22.82 6.53
N THR A 229 14.24 22.26 5.45
CA THR A 229 14.16 20.81 5.25
C THR A 229 15.55 20.19 5.10
N PHE A 230 16.45 20.79 4.34
CA PHE A 230 17.84 20.30 4.23
C PHE A 230 18.53 20.28 5.60
N GLU A 231 18.45 21.37 6.36
CA GLU A 231 19.06 21.46 7.69
C GLU A 231 18.46 20.42 8.65
N GLN A 232 17.15 20.20 8.60
CA GLN A 232 16.50 19.18 9.40
C GLN A 232 17.01 17.77 9.03
N LEU A 233 17.03 17.42 7.74
CA LEU A 233 17.47 16.09 7.29
C LEU A 233 18.96 15.87 7.56
N ASN A 234 19.80 16.90 7.36
CA ASN A 234 21.24 16.83 7.61
C ASN A 234 21.56 16.73 9.11
N ARG A 235 20.72 17.29 10.00
CA ARG A 235 20.86 17.07 11.45
C ARG A 235 20.54 15.63 11.84
N VAL A 236 19.54 15.01 11.20
CA VAL A 236 19.14 13.63 11.48
C VAL A 236 20.15 12.63 10.93
N ALA A 237 20.69 12.86 9.73
CA ALA A 237 21.68 11.98 9.09
C ALA A 237 22.72 12.77 8.27
N PRO A 238 23.80 13.29 8.90
CA PRO A 238 24.79 14.15 8.25
C PRO A 238 25.55 13.52 7.07
N GLY A 239 25.55 12.19 6.98
CA GLY A 239 26.21 11.44 5.91
C GLY A 239 25.38 11.27 4.64
N ASP A 240 24.05 11.30 4.76
CA ASP A 240 23.12 10.98 3.65
C ASP A 240 22.94 12.15 2.68
N CYS A 241 23.41 13.33 3.07
CA CYS A 241 23.26 14.58 2.33
C CYS A 241 24.45 14.90 1.40
N LYS A 242 25.51 14.08 1.43
CA LYS A 242 26.73 14.26 0.63
C LYS A 242 26.63 13.62 -0.76
#